data_AF-A0A535C4G9-F1
#
_entry.id   AF-A0A535C4G9-F1
#
_cell.length_a   1.000
_cell.length_b   1.000
_cell.length_c   1.000
_cell.angle_alpha   90.00
_cell.angle_beta   90.00
_cell.angle_gamma   90.00
#
_symmetry.space_group_name_H-M   'P 1'
#
loop_
_entity.id
_entity.type
_entity.pdbx_description
1 polymer ?
#
loop_
_entity_poly.entity_id
_entity_poly.type
_entity_poly.pdbx_seq_one_letter_code
_entity_poly.pdbx_strand_id
1 'polypeptide(L)'
;MLRPVREWISHHRYESATDARQKRDLRLDLLRGFCVFVMIVDHVGGEASWLYWFTGGNRLVVSAAEGFVLLSGITMGMVQHVTIRTQGFRAMFGKVFGRAWLLYSVTVMLTIAFAAISSALGDPYADTLTPAKSRADFAFSVITFHRTYSLTDVLVLYTLLVIMSGPLLWLIARGHSGPVLAASIATWMLFQIWPERIPRAWEITDGGFPLSAWQLIFVIGLLVGFHRARIATVLRPVSLIGWAVLFAVVIVLVRLIVKYWLAPDVDAIDIQELL
;
A
#
# COMPACT_ATOMS: atom_id res chain seq x y z
N MET A 1 23.19 2.87 -41.16
CA MET A 1 23.80 2.67 -39.82
C MET A 1 22.81 2.61 -38.64
N LEU A 2 21.51 2.87 -38.80
CA LEU A 2 20.53 2.89 -37.69
C LEU A 2 19.70 1.59 -37.49
N ARG A 3 19.91 0.56 -38.32
CA ARG A 3 19.21 -0.73 -38.17
C ARG A 3 19.57 -1.51 -36.88
N PRO A 4 20.84 -1.55 -36.42
CA PRO A 4 21.21 -2.33 -35.23
C PRO A 4 20.54 -1.82 -33.96
N VAL A 5 20.39 -0.50 -33.83
CA VAL A 5 19.76 0.13 -32.66
C VAL A 5 18.26 -0.16 -32.60
N ARG A 6 17.60 -0.22 -33.77
CA ARG A 6 16.16 -0.55 -33.85
C ARG A 6 15.89 -2.02 -33.52
N GLU A 7 16.79 -2.92 -33.90
CA GLU A 7 16.72 -4.35 -33.55
C GLU A 7 17.01 -4.60 -32.05
N TRP A 8 17.98 -3.89 -31.47
CA TRP A 8 18.29 -3.93 -30.04
C TRP A 8 17.14 -3.39 -29.16
N ILE A 9 16.48 -2.32 -29.59
CA ILE A 9 15.28 -1.80 -28.93
C ILE A 9 14.09 -2.76 -29.13
N SER A 10 13.99 -3.47 -30.25
CA SER A 10 12.93 -4.46 -30.45
C SER A 10 13.10 -5.73 -29.62
N HIS A 11 14.33 -6.15 -29.29
CA HIS A 11 14.56 -7.23 -28.32
C HIS A 11 14.18 -6.85 -26.88
N HIS A 12 14.17 -5.55 -26.55
CA HIS A 12 13.66 -5.03 -25.28
C HIS A 12 12.17 -4.63 -25.33
N ARG A 13 11.52 -4.75 -26.49
CA ARG A 13 10.05 -4.80 -26.48
C ARG A 13 9.71 -6.10 -25.79
N TYR A 14 8.97 -5.99 -24.70
CA TYR A 14 8.33 -7.10 -24.01
C TYR A 14 7.54 -7.94 -25.02
N GLU A 15 8.22 -8.90 -25.65
CA GLU A 15 7.57 -10.06 -26.23
C GLU A 15 6.84 -10.68 -25.05
N SER A 16 5.52 -10.69 -25.15
CA SER A 16 4.65 -11.42 -24.23
C SER A 16 5.26 -12.79 -24.05
N ALA A 17 5.81 -13.07 -22.86
CA ALA A 17 6.36 -14.38 -22.54
C ALA A 17 5.31 -15.41 -22.95
N THR A 18 5.61 -16.12 -24.03
CA THR A 18 4.69 -16.98 -24.77
C THR A 18 4.51 -18.33 -24.09
N ASP A 19 5.01 -18.49 -22.87
CA ASP A 19 4.94 -19.76 -22.18
C ASP A 19 4.56 -19.62 -20.71
N ALA A 20 3.25 -19.75 -20.47
CA ALA A 20 2.66 -20.31 -19.26
C ALA A 20 1.14 -20.08 -19.30
N ARG A 21 0.40 -20.99 -19.96
CA ARG A 21 -1.02 -21.29 -19.73
C ARG A 21 -1.76 -20.28 -18.84
N GLN A 22 -2.13 -19.09 -19.33
CA GLN A 22 -3.05 -18.19 -18.63
C GLN A 22 -2.68 -17.91 -17.13
N LYS A 23 -1.38 -17.94 -16.77
CA LYS A 23 -0.87 -17.99 -15.39
C LYS A 23 -0.41 -16.61 -14.91
N ARG A 24 -0.88 -16.21 -13.71
CA ARG A 24 -0.31 -15.25 -12.73
C ARG A 24 0.71 -14.21 -13.25
N ASP A 25 0.40 -12.92 -13.14
CA ASP A 25 1.28 -11.82 -13.53
C ASP A 25 2.48 -11.66 -12.58
N LEU A 26 3.64 -12.20 -12.99
CA LEU A 26 4.88 -12.19 -12.22
C LEU A 26 5.44 -10.78 -12.00
N ARG A 27 5.10 -9.81 -12.84
CA ARG A 27 5.65 -8.44 -12.72
C ARG A 27 5.07 -7.75 -11.50
N LEU A 28 3.75 -7.89 -11.31
CA LEU A 28 3.08 -7.35 -10.14
C LEU A 28 3.54 -8.04 -8.86
N ASP A 29 3.82 -9.34 -8.92
CA ASP A 29 4.36 -10.05 -7.76
C ASP A 29 5.78 -9.60 -7.41
N LEU A 30 6.64 -9.41 -8.42
CA LEU A 30 7.98 -8.88 -8.22
C LEU A 30 7.94 -7.48 -7.61
N LEU A 31 7.13 -6.58 -8.17
CA LEU A 31 7.00 -5.21 -7.67
C LEU A 31 6.47 -5.18 -6.23
N ARG A 32 5.48 -6.01 -5.90
CA ARG A 32 4.97 -6.12 -4.53
C ARG A 32 6.02 -6.68 -3.57
N GLY A 33 6.76 -7.70 -4.00
CA GLY A 33 7.87 -8.26 -3.23
C GLY A 33 8.98 -7.23 -3.01
N PHE A 34 9.28 -6.42 -4.02
CA PHE A 34 10.22 -5.32 -3.92
C PHE A 34 9.76 -4.25 -2.91
N CYS A 35 8.47 -3.87 -2.91
CA CYS A 35 7.95 -2.97 -1.89
C CYS A 35 8.11 -3.54 -0.47
N VAL A 36 7.84 -4.84 -0.27
CA VAL A 36 8.05 -5.49 1.04
C VAL A 36 9.53 -5.48 1.44
N PHE A 37 10.42 -5.76 0.49
CA PHE A 37 11.86 -5.69 0.73
C PHE A 37 12.31 -4.30 1.17
N VAL A 38 11.86 -3.25 0.48
CA VAL A 38 12.18 -1.85 0.85
C VAL A 38 11.65 -1.52 2.25
N MET A 39 10.40 -1.90 2.58
CA MET A 39 9.85 -1.68 3.93
C MET A 39 10.67 -2.39 5.02
N ILE A 40 11.17 -3.59 4.76
CA ILE A 40 12.05 -4.30 5.71
C ILE A 40 13.36 -3.55 5.89
N VAL A 41 13.99 -3.10 4.80
CA VAL A 41 15.24 -2.32 4.87
C VAL A 41 15.03 -1.05 5.69
N ASP A 42 13.95 -0.32 5.42
CA ASP A 42 13.64 0.96 6.05
C ASP A 42 13.37 0.82 7.56
N HIS A 43 12.69 -0.25 7.99
CA HIS A 43 12.31 -0.42 9.40
C HIS A 43 13.26 -1.29 10.24
N VAL A 44 14.05 -2.18 9.63
CA VAL A 44 15.01 -3.03 10.37
C VAL A 44 16.41 -2.42 10.35
N GLY A 45 16.88 -2.01 9.16
CA GLY A 45 18.24 -1.52 8.98
C GLY A 45 18.38 -0.01 9.10
N GLY A 46 17.36 0.73 8.65
CA GLY A 46 17.34 2.19 8.64
C GLY A 46 18.62 2.78 8.03
N GLU A 47 19.01 3.97 8.49
CA GLU A 47 20.20 4.68 7.98
C GLU A 47 21.52 3.95 8.24
N ALA A 48 21.56 3.04 9.22
CA ALA A 48 22.74 2.22 9.53
C ALA A 48 23.01 1.15 8.46
N SER A 49 22.02 0.82 7.63
CA SER A 49 22.16 -0.15 6.54
C SER A 49 22.55 0.51 5.23
N TRP A 50 23.60 0.00 4.58
CA TRP A 50 23.97 0.43 3.22
C TRP A 50 22.85 0.21 2.20
N LEU A 51 21.96 -0.76 2.45
CA LEU A 51 20.79 -1.01 1.61
C LEU A 51 19.80 0.15 1.63
N TYR A 52 19.72 0.92 2.72
CA TYR A 52 18.81 2.06 2.84
C TYR A 52 19.11 3.13 1.79
N TRP A 53 20.37 3.41 1.52
CA TRP A 53 20.76 4.31 0.43
C TRP A 53 20.39 3.77 -0.94
N PHE A 54 20.52 2.46 -1.14
CA PHE A 54 20.20 1.81 -2.41
C PHE A 54 18.69 1.72 -2.67
N THR A 55 17.88 1.56 -1.63
CA THR A 55 16.41 1.52 -1.73
C THR A 55 15.76 2.91 -1.78
N GLY A 56 16.57 3.98 -1.80
CA GLY A 56 16.12 5.36 -1.83
C GLY A 56 15.92 5.99 -0.44
N GLY A 57 15.96 5.18 0.63
CA GLY A 57 15.99 5.61 2.02
C GLY A 57 14.84 6.54 2.38
N ASN A 58 13.62 6.15 2.00
CA ASN A 58 12.40 6.94 2.21
C ASN A 58 12.43 8.37 1.59
N ARG A 59 13.34 8.66 0.65
CA ARG A 59 13.45 9.96 -0.05
C ARG A 59 12.63 10.03 -1.33
N LEU A 60 12.02 8.92 -1.73
CA LEU A 60 11.17 8.86 -2.91
C LEU A 60 9.82 9.54 -2.63
N VAL A 61 9.23 10.13 -3.67
CA VAL A 61 7.93 10.82 -3.57
C VAL A 61 6.80 9.87 -3.18
N VAL A 62 6.93 8.58 -3.51
CA VAL A 62 5.98 7.52 -3.17
C VAL A 62 6.70 6.53 -2.28
N SER A 63 6.12 6.25 -1.11
CA SER A 63 6.65 5.28 -0.17
C SER A 63 6.45 3.84 -0.67
N ALA A 64 7.30 2.93 -0.18
CA ALA A 64 7.14 1.51 -0.48
C ALA A 64 5.80 0.94 0.00
N ALA A 65 5.28 1.45 1.12
CA ALA A 65 3.96 1.06 1.65
C ALA A 65 2.82 1.46 0.69
N GLU A 66 2.83 2.69 0.16
CA GLU A 66 1.81 3.13 -0.81
C GLU A 66 1.86 2.28 -2.09
N GLY A 67 3.07 2.01 -2.59
CA GLY A 67 3.28 1.11 -3.73
C GLY A 67 2.72 -0.28 -3.48
N PHE A 68 3.02 -0.87 -2.31
CA PHE A 68 2.52 -2.18 -1.91
C PHE A 68 0.99 -2.23 -1.85
N VAL A 69 0.37 -1.21 -1.24
CA VAL A 69 -1.09 -1.12 -1.07
C VAL A 69 -1.78 -0.98 -2.43
N LEU A 70 -1.30 -0.09 -3.29
CA LEU A 70 -1.84 0.12 -4.64
C LEU A 70 -1.75 -1.16 -5.47
N LEU A 71 -0.55 -1.75 -5.55
CA LEU A 71 -0.31 -2.96 -6.34
C LEU A 71 -1.14 -4.14 -5.82
N SER A 72 -1.28 -4.27 -4.50
CA SER A 72 -2.12 -5.30 -3.89
C SER A 72 -3.60 -5.12 -4.23
N GLY A 73 -4.09 -3.87 -4.27
CA GLY A 73 -5.43 -3.54 -4.78
C GLY A 73 -5.61 -3.97 -6.24
N ILE A 74 -4.66 -3.61 -7.11
CA ILE A 74 -4.67 -4.00 -8.54
C ILE A 74 -4.72 -5.52 -8.69
N THR A 75 -3.82 -6.25 -8.04
CA THR A 75 -3.79 -7.71 -8.09
C THR A 75 -5.12 -8.31 -7.60
N MET A 76 -5.66 -7.81 -6.49
CA MET A 76 -6.93 -8.31 -5.95
C MET A 76 -8.08 -8.08 -6.91
N GLY A 77 -8.20 -6.88 -7.49
CA GLY A 77 -9.24 -6.53 -8.45
C GLY A 77 -9.20 -7.46 -9.68
N MET A 78 -8.00 -7.69 -10.23
CA MET A 78 -7.82 -8.55 -11.39
C MET A 78 -8.18 -10.02 -11.11
N VAL A 79 -7.66 -10.58 -10.02
CA VAL A 79 -7.83 -12.00 -9.67
C VAL A 79 -9.27 -12.29 -9.27
N GLN A 80 -9.87 -11.41 -8.47
CA GLN A 80 -11.23 -11.63 -7.98
C GLN A 80 -12.28 -11.35 -9.04
N HIS A 81 -12.06 -10.43 -9.99
CA HIS A 81 -12.92 -10.28 -11.16
C HIS A 81 -13.05 -11.60 -11.95
N VAL A 82 -11.93 -12.29 -12.19
CA VAL A 82 -11.94 -13.60 -12.87
C VAL A 82 -12.64 -14.65 -12.02
N THR A 83 -12.39 -14.67 -10.71
CA THR A 83 -13.07 -15.60 -9.78
C THR A 83 -14.58 -15.38 -9.77
N ILE A 84 -15.05 -14.15 -9.68
CA ILE A 84 -16.49 -13.82 -9.69
C ILE A 84 -17.14 -14.32 -10.99
N ARG A 85 -16.51 -14.10 -12.14
CA ARG A 85 -17.05 -14.50 -13.45
C ARG A 85 -17.06 -16.01 -13.69
N THR A 86 -16.11 -16.74 -13.10
CA THR A 86 -15.92 -18.19 -13.37
C THR A 86 -16.47 -19.09 -12.28
N GLN A 87 -16.51 -18.61 -11.04
CA GLN A 87 -16.83 -19.40 -9.83
C GLN A 87 -17.88 -18.72 -8.93
N GLY A 88 -18.32 -17.50 -9.25
CA GLY A 88 -19.34 -16.77 -8.51
C GLY A 88 -18.87 -16.11 -7.21
N PHE A 89 -19.80 -15.42 -6.54
CA PHE A 89 -19.50 -14.63 -5.34
C PHE A 89 -19.08 -15.47 -4.12
N ARG A 90 -19.64 -16.67 -3.95
CA ARG A 90 -19.27 -17.55 -2.82
C ARG A 90 -17.79 -17.92 -2.85
N ALA A 91 -17.27 -18.27 -4.02
CA ALA A 91 -15.85 -18.56 -4.21
C ALA A 91 -14.97 -17.34 -3.99
N MET A 92 -15.41 -16.14 -4.43
CA MET A 92 -14.70 -14.89 -4.17
C MET A 92 -14.60 -14.60 -2.67
N PHE A 93 -15.72 -14.62 -1.93
CA PHE A 93 -15.71 -14.39 -0.48
C PHE A 93 -14.86 -15.43 0.26
N GLY A 94 -14.96 -16.72 -0.11
CA GLY A 94 -14.13 -17.76 0.48
C GLY A 94 -12.63 -17.53 0.28
N LYS A 95 -12.22 -17.12 -0.92
CA LYS A 95 -10.81 -16.78 -1.21
C LYS A 95 -10.35 -15.51 -0.48
N VAL A 96 -11.17 -14.47 -0.47
CA VAL A 96 -10.83 -13.19 0.17
C VAL A 96 -10.72 -13.38 1.69
N PHE A 97 -11.71 -14.01 2.33
CA PHE A 97 -11.70 -14.20 3.78
C PHE A 97 -10.71 -15.29 4.21
N GLY A 98 -10.47 -16.33 3.41
CA GLY A 98 -9.39 -17.28 3.66
C GLY A 98 -8.01 -16.60 3.65
N ARG A 99 -7.78 -15.68 2.70
CA ARG A 99 -6.57 -14.86 2.67
C ARG A 99 -6.51 -13.90 3.86
N ALA A 100 -7.62 -13.24 4.19
CA ALA A 100 -7.69 -12.36 5.35
C ALA A 100 -7.37 -13.10 6.65
N TRP A 101 -7.88 -14.31 6.82
CA TRP A 101 -7.61 -15.14 8.00
C TRP A 101 -6.14 -15.53 8.12
N LEU A 102 -5.51 -15.91 7.01
CA LEU A 102 -4.07 -16.20 6.99
C LEU A 102 -3.26 -14.96 7.40
N LEU A 103 -3.56 -13.81 6.79
CA LEU A 103 -2.89 -12.55 7.10
C LEU A 103 -3.11 -12.15 8.55
N TYR A 104 -4.34 -12.25 9.06
CA TYR A 104 -4.67 -12.01 10.45
C TYR A 104 -3.83 -12.87 11.40
N SER A 105 -3.80 -14.19 11.16
CA SER A 105 -3.08 -15.15 11.99
C SER A 105 -1.58 -14.87 12.01
N VAL A 106 -1.00 -14.61 10.83
CA VAL A 106 0.43 -14.26 10.69
C VAL A 106 0.73 -12.94 11.37
N THR A 107 -0.14 -11.93 11.22
CA THR A 107 0.06 -10.61 11.82
C THR A 107 0.04 -10.67 13.35
N VAL A 108 -0.96 -11.35 13.93
CA VAL A 108 -1.06 -11.54 15.39
C VAL A 108 0.16 -12.30 15.91
N MET A 109 0.51 -13.42 15.27
CA MET A 109 1.66 -14.24 15.66
C MET A 109 2.97 -13.44 15.61
N LEU A 110 3.21 -12.71 14.52
CA LEU A 110 4.42 -11.93 14.33
C LEU A 110 4.51 -10.75 15.32
N THR A 111 3.39 -10.09 15.59
CA THR A 111 3.31 -9.00 16.59
C THR A 111 3.67 -9.49 17.97
N ILE A 112 3.10 -10.63 18.40
CA ILE A 112 3.42 -11.26 19.69
C ILE A 112 4.89 -11.68 19.74
N ALA A 113 5.40 -12.29 18.67
CA ALA A 113 6.79 -12.74 18.58
C ALA A 113 7.78 -11.57 18.69
N PHE A 114 7.58 -10.50 17.93
CA PHE A 114 8.45 -9.32 18.00
C PHE A 114 8.37 -8.61 19.36
N ALA A 115 7.17 -8.47 19.93
CA ALA A 115 7.03 -7.92 21.28
C ALA A 115 7.80 -8.75 22.31
N ALA A 116 7.68 -10.09 22.27
CA ALA A 116 8.40 -10.97 23.18
C ALA A 116 9.93 -10.91 23.01
N ILE A 117 10.42 -10.84 21.77
CA ILE A 117 11.86 -10.70 21.47
C ILE A 117 12.37 -9.35 21.97
N SER A 118 11.66 -8.26 21.70
CA SER A 118 12.01 -6.92 22.17
C SER A 118 12.15 -6.88 23.69
N SER A 119 11.15 -7.39 24.42
CA SER A 119 11.18 -7.48 25.87
C SER A 119 12.34 -8.34 26.39
N ALA A 120 12.68 -9.44 25.70
CA ALA A 120 13.78 -10.31 26.09
C ALA A 120 15.17 -9.66 25.87
N LEU A 121 15.29 -8.78 24.88
CA LEU A 121 16.52 -8.03 24.59
C LEU A 121 16.68 -6.75 25.43
N GLY A 122 15.73 -6.48 26.33
CA GLY A 122 15.76 -5.29 27.19
C GLY A 122 15.38 -3.99 26.47
N ASP A 123 14.81 -4.08 25.27
CA ASP A 123 14.21 -2.95 24.57
C ASP A 123 12.71 -2.88 24.97
N PRO A 124 12.30 -1.88 25.76
CA PRO A 124 10.96 -1.83 26.33
C PRO A 124 9.91 -1.35 25.34
N TYR A 125 10.05 -1.60 24.03
CA TYR A 125 9.03 -1.26 23.03
C TYR A 125 7.61 -1.71 23.44
N ALA A 126 7.48 -2.87 24.11
CA ALA A 126 6.20 -3.35 24.65
C ALA A 126 5.71 -2.60 25.91
N ASP A 127 6.62 -2.03 26.70
CA ASP A 127 6.36 -1.41 28.00
C ASP A 127 6.29 0.14 27.95
N THR A 128 6.85 0.80 26.92
CA THR A 128 6.96 2.27 26.86
C THR A 128 5.83 3.01 26.14
N LEU A 129 5.06 2.36 25.26
CA LEU A 129 4.11 3.08 24.38
C LEU A 129 2.66 3.13 24.90
N THR A 130 2.24 2.16 25.71
CA THR A 130 1.14 2.31 26.70
C THR A 130 1.20 1.11 27.65
N PRO A 131 1.17 1.27 28.99
CA PRO A 131 1.24 0.11 29.88
C PRO A 131 -0.02 -0.73 29.71
N ALA A 132 0.11 -1.91 29.10
CA ALA A 132 -0.95 -2.90 29.19
C ALA A 132 -1.06 -3.29 30.67
N LYS A 133 -2.27 -3.24 31.24
CA LYS A 133 -2.48 -3.55 32.67
C LYS A 133 -2.04 -4.99 33.00
N SER A 134 -2.05 -5.88 32.01
CA SER A 134 -1.55 -7.25 32.09
C SER A 134 -1.07 -7.79 30.73
N ARG A 135 -0.30 -8.89 30.75
CA ARG A 135 0.06 -9.64 29.52
C ARG A 135 -1.17 -10.15 28.75
N ALA A 136 -2.27 -10.43 29.45
CA ALA A 136 -3.54 -10.84 28.84
C ALA A 136 -4.21 -9.67 28.12
N ASP A 137 -4.20 -8.46 28.71
CA ASP A 137 -4.72 -7.25 28.06
C ASP A 137 -3.92 -6.89 26.81
N PHE A 138 -2.60 -7.07 26.86
CA PHE A 138 -1.74 -6.92 25.69
C PHE A 138 -2.14 -7.91 24.59
N ALA A 139 -2.21 -9.20 24.90
CA ALA A 139 -2.58 -10.23 23.94
C ALA A 139 -3.98 -9.98 23.35
N PHE A 140 -4.96 -9.60 24.18
CA PHE A 140 -6.29 -9.25 23.71
C PHE A 140 -6.29 -8.03 22.78
N SER A 141 -5.51 -7.00 23.10
CA SER A 141 -5.37 -5.80 22.27
C SER A 141 -4.72 -6.13 20.92
N VAL A 142 -3.74 -7.03 20.88
CA VAL A 142 -3.12 -7.50 19.63
C VAL A 142 -4.09 -8.35 18.81
N ILE A 143 -4.79 -9.29 19.45
CA ILE A 143 -5.79 -10.15 18.80
C ILE A 143 -6.93 -9.33 18.18
N THR A 144 -7.32 -8.23 18.82
CA THR A 144 -8.36 -7.33 18.33
C THR A 144 -7.82 -6.20 17.45
N PHE A 145 -6.53 -6.21 17.11
CA PHE A 145 -5.85 -5.16 16.33
C PHE A 145 -5.94 -3.75 16.92
N HIS A 146 -6.16 -3.60 18.23
CA HIS A 146 -6.03 -2.31 18.93
C HIS A 146 -4.57 -2.00 19.30
N ARG A 147 -3.68 -2.99 19.20
CA ARG A 147 -2.25 -2.84 19.40
C ARG A 147 -1.46 -3.62 18.35
N THR A 148 -0.32 -3.09 17.97
CA THR A 148 0.57 -3.64 16.94
C THR A 148 2.04 -3.39 17.33
N TYR A 149 2.96 -3.80 16.47
CA TYR A 149 4.38 -3.56 16.60
C TYR A 149 4.83 -2.87 15.31
N SER A 150 5.73 -1.88 15.35
CA SER A 150 6.08 -1.04 14.18
C SER A 150 6.36 -1.81 12.87
N LEU A 151 6.97 -2.99 12.97
CA LEU A 151 7.25 -3.90 11.84
C LEU A 151 6.00 -4.59 11.25
N THR A 152 4.90 -4.66 12.00
CA THR A 152 3.65 -5.33 11.63
C THR A 152 2.47 -4.38 11.40
N ASP A 153 2.61 -3.07 11.64
CA ASP A 153 1.58 -2.05 11.39
C ASP A 153 0.97 -2.15 9.99
N VAL A 154 1.83 -2.30 8.97
CA VAL A 154 1.40 -2.38 7.57
C VAL A 154 0.65 -3.68 7.27
N LEU A 155 0.94 -4.76 8.00
CA LEU A 155 0.23 -6.04 7.89
C LEU A 155 -1.17 -5.94 8.49
N VAL A 156 -1.33 -5.21 9.61
CA VAL A 156 -2.65 -4.94 10.20
C VAL A 156 -3.50 -4.17 9.19
N LEU A 157 -3.00 -3.05 8.66
CA LEU A 157 -3.67 -2.28 7.61
C LEU A 157 -4.05 -3.18 6.44
N TYR A 158 -3.08 -3.96 5.93
CA TYR A 158 -3.31 -4.79 4.76
C TYR A 158 -4.38 -5.85 5.01
N THR A 159 -4.42 -6.44 6.20
CA THR A 159 -5.46 -7.39 6.60
C THR A 159 -6.84 -6.75 6.57
N LEU A 160 -6.99 -5.55 7.14
CA LEU A 160 -8.25 -4.79 7.13
C LEU A 160 -8.69 -4.45 5.69
N LEU A 161 -7.77 -4.01 4.84
CA LEU A 161 -8.05 -3.73 3.43
C LEU A 161 -8.50 -4.98 2.66
N VAL A 162 -7.90 -6.14 2.93
CA VAL A 162 -8.30 -7.42 2.33
C VAL A 162 -9.70 -7.82 2.79
N ILE A 163 -10.02 -7.69 4.08
CA ILE A 163 -11.38 -7.94 4.60
C ILE A 163 -12.39 -7.03 3.88
N MET A 164 -12.10 -5.74 3.83
CA MET A 164 -12.94 -4.73 3.17
C MET A 164 -13.12 -5.00 1.67
N SER A 165 -12.12 -5.61 1.01
CA SER A 165 -12.19 -5.89 -0.42
C SER A 165 -13.36 -6.79 -0.83
N GLY A 166 -13.81 -7.71 0.03
CA GLY A 166 -14.94 -8.60 -0.25
C GLY A 166 -16.24 -7.85 -0.59
N PRO A 167 -16.81 -7.07 0.36
CA PRO A 167 -17.99 -6.26 0.09
C PRO A 167 -17.78 -5.21 -1.01
N LEU A 168 -16.59 -4.62 -1.11
CA LEU A 168 -16.28 -3.67 -2.19
C LEU A 168 -16.34 -4.34 -3.57
N LEU A 169 -15.72 -5.51 -3.73
CA LEU A 169 -15.75 -6.28 -4.98
C LEU A 169 -17.18 -6.71 -5.33
N TRP A 170 -17.99 -7.06 -4.34
CA TRP A 170 -19.40 -7.36 -4.53
C TRP A 170 -20.19 -6.16 -5.08
N LEU A 171 -19.97 -4.96 -4.53
CA LEU A 171 -20.57 -3.71 -5.03
C LEU A 171 -20.07 -3.35 -6.44
N ILE A 172 -18.75 -3.42 -6.66
CA ILE A 172 -18.11 -3.12 -7.95
C ILE A 172 -18.64 -4.04 -9.04
N ALA A 173 -18.77 -5.34 -8.76
CA ALA A 173 -19.30 -6.33 -9.70
C ALA A 173 -20.77 -6.11 -10.07
N ARG A 174 -21.54 -5.42 -9.22
CA ARG A 174 -22.93 -4.99 -9.49
C ARG A 174 -23.04 -3.66 -10.22
N GLY A 175 -21.91 -3.05 -10.61
CA GLY A 175 -21.88 -1.79 -11.33
C GLY A 175 -21.76 -0.55 -10.45
N HIS A 176 -21.68 -0.69 -9.12
CA HIS A 176 -21.56 0.44 -8.19
C HIS A 176 -20.13 0.97 -8.04
N SER A 177 -19.32 0.93 -9.11
CA SER A 177 -17.92 1.40 -9.07
C SER A 177 -17.80 2.89 -8.75
N GLY A 178 -18.69 3.72 -9.31
CA GLY A 178 -18.74 5.17 -9.06
C GLY A 178 -19.04 5.50 -7.60
N PRO A 179 -20.16 5.00 -7.03
CA PRO A 179 -20.46 5.18 -5.60
C PRO A 179 -19.36 4.68 -4.67
N VAL A 180 -18.73 3.53 -4.97
CA VAL A 180 -17.60 3.01 -4.18
C VAL A 180 -16.43 3.99 -4.17
N LEU A 181 -16.05 4.52 -5.34
CA LEU A 181 -14.97 5.50 -5.43
C LEU A 181 -15.34 6.80 -4.72
N ALA A 182 -16.57 7.29 -4.91
CA ALA A 182 -17.05 8.52 -4.26
C ALA A 182 -17.05 8.38 -2.73
N ALA A 183 -17.54 7.26 -2.19
CA ALA A 183 -17.51 6.99 -0.75
C ALA A 183 -16.08 6.86 -0.21
N SER A 184 -15.17 6.27 -0.99
CA SER A 184 -13.75 6.17 -0.65
C SER A 184 -13.08 7.55 -0.61
N ILE A 185 -13.33 8.41 -1.60
CA ILE A 185 -12.85 9.79 -1.64
C ILE A 185 -13.45 10.61 -0.49
N ALA A 186 -14.74 10.48 -0.23
CA ALA A 186 -15.40 11.18 0.87
C ALA A 186 -14.79 10.79 2.22
N THR A 187 -14.59 9.50 2.47
CA THR A 187 -13.92 9.01 3.69
C THR A 187 -12.51 9.61 3.83
N TRP A 188 -11.75 9.65 2.73
CA TRP A 188 -10.42 10.27 2.73
C TRP A 188 -10.49 11.78 2.99
N MET A 189 -11.35 12.52 2.30
CA MET A 189 -11.50 13.97 2.46
C MET A 189 -11.95 14.34 3.86
N LEU A 190 -12.92 13.61 4.41
CA LEU A 190 -13.39 13.80 5.77
C LEU A 190 -12.22 13.62 6.75
N PHE A 191 -11.35 12.64 6.54
CA PHE A 191 -10.15 12.43 7.37
C PHE A 191 -9.14 13.57 7.25
N GLN A 192 -8.97 14.17 6.06
CA GLN A 192 -8.09 15.33 5.88
C GLN A 192 -8.61 16.59 6.60
N ILE A 193 -9.93 16.78 6.66
CA ILE A 193 -10.55 17.99 7.24
C ILE A 193 -10.70 17.87 8.76
N TRP A 194 -11.09 16.70 9.24
CA TRP A 194 -11.35 16.46 10.67
C TRP A 194 -10.62 15.20 11.17
N PRO A 195 -9.28 15.19 11.17
CA PRO A 195 -8.50 14.03 11.64
C PRO A 195 -8.79 13.69 13.10
N GLU A 196 -9.14 14.69 13.91
CA GLU A 196 -9.47 14.58 15.34
C GLU A 196 -10.87 14.00 15.62
N ARG A 197 -11.83 14.19 14.70
CA ARG A 197 -13.26 13.85 14.92
C ARG A 197 -13.70 12.59 14.20
N ILE A 198 -12.96 12.20 13.18
CA ILE A 198 -13.14 10.89 12.58
C ILE A 198 -12.32 9.98 13.46
N PRO A 199 -12.98 9.08 14.21
CA PRO A 199 -12.24 8.06 14.92
C PRO A 199 -11.28 7.48 13.90
N ARG A 200 -10.00 7.30 14.24
CA ARG A 200 -9.21 6.32 13.47
C ARG A 200 -10.09 5.08 13.59
N ALA A 201 -10.78 4.70 12.50
CA ALA A 201 -11.97 3.84 12.63
C ALA A 201 -11.66 2.52 13.35
N TRP A 202 -10.36 2.22 13.40
CA TRP A 202 -9.68 1.37 14.36
C TRP A 202 -8.53 2.16 15.00
N GLU A 203 -8.64 2.61 16.26
CA GLU A 203 -7.54 3.28 16.97
C GLU A 203 -6.52 2.25 17.42
N ILE A 204 -5.34 2.32 16.81
CA ILE A 204 -4.19 1.51 17.18
C ILE A 204 -3.28 2.41 18.03
N THR A 205 -3.06 2.01 19.28
CA THR A 205 -2.50 2.91 20.32
C THR A 205 -1.00 3.19 20.14
N ASP A 206 -0.26 2.25 19.54
CA ASP A 206 1.22 2.24 19.50
C ASP A 206 1.82 2.30 18.08
N GLY A 207 1.03 2.74 17.10
CA GLY A 207 1.37 2.70 15.69
C GLY A 207 0.12 2.61 14.83
N GLY A 208 0.27 2.41 13.53
CA GLY A 208 -0.86 2.11 12.65
C GLY A 208 -1.19 3.16 11.61
N PHE A 209 -1.43 2.67 10.41
CA PHE A 209 -1.85 3.49 9.28
C PHE A 209 -3.35 3.80 9.38
N PRO A 210 -3.77 5.08 9.29
CA PRO A 210 -5.18 5.44 9.37
C PRO A 210 -5.95 4.82 8.20
N LEU A 211 -6.77 3.81 8.49
CA LEU A 211 -7.52 3.06 7.47
C LEU A 211 -8.34 3.99 6.56
N SER A 212 -8.92 5.05 7.14
CA SER A 212 -9.70 6.09 6.44
C SER A 212 -8.92 6.75 5.30
N ALA A 213 -7.63 7.01 5.49
CA ALA A 213 -6.77 7.60 4.47
C ALA A 213 -6.28 6.53 3.46
N TRP A 214 -5.75 5.42 3.98
CA TRP A 214 -5.05 4.41 3.18
C TRP A 214 -5.97 3.57 2.31
N GLN A 215 -7.25 3.43 2.69
CA GLN A 215 -8.23 2.72 1.88
C GLN A 215 -8.41 3.33 0.48
N LEU A 216 -8.20 4.64 0.30
CA LEU A 216 -8.35 5.27 -1.02
C LEU A 216 -7.39 4.70 -2.05
N ILE A 217 -6.11 4.59 -1.71
CA ILE A 217 -5.07 4.05 -2.60
C ILE A 217 -5.40 2.60 -2.98
N PHE A 218 -5.84 1.81 -1.99
CA PHE A 218 -6.24 0.44 -2.21
C PHE A 218 -7.47 0.32 -3.13
N VAL A 219 -8.51 1.14 -2.90
CA VAL A 219 -9.75 1.17 -3.68
C VAL A 219 -9.48 1.58 -5.13
N ILE A 220 -8.62 2.59 -5.35
CA ILE A 220 -8.18 2.98 -6.69
C ILE A 220 -7.52 1.77 -7.38
N GLY A 221 -6.58 1.10 -6.70
CA GLY A 221 -5.96 -0.11 -7.21
C GLY A 221 -6.98 -1.21 -7.54
N LEU A 222 -7.93 -1.45 -6.63
CA LEU A 222 -8.99 -2.45 -6.78
C LEU A 222 -9.83 -2.20 -8.03
N LEU A 223 -10.26 -0.96 -8.25
CA LEU A 223 -11.01 -0.54 -9.43
C LEU A 223 -10.19 -0.66 -10.72
N VAL A 224 -8.92 -0.25 -10.69
CA VAL A 224 -8.01 -0.39 -11.82
C VAL A 224 -7.84 -1.85 -12.22
N GLY A 225 -7.60 -2.72 -11.24
CA GLY A 225 -7.48 -4.16 -11.46
C GLY A 225 -8.78 -4.80 -11.98
N PHE A 226 -9.91 -4.45 -11.38
CA PHE A 226 -11.21 -4.99 -11.76
C PHE A 226 -11.60 -4.61 -13.20
N HIS A 227 -11.37 -3.35 -13.58
CA HIS A 227 -11.72 -2.80 -14.89
C HIS A 227 -10.55 -2.79 -15.89
N ARG A 228 -9.47 -3.54 -15.64
CA ARG A 228 -8.21 -3.46 -16.41
C ARG A 228 -8.41 -3.50 -17.93
N ALA A 229 -9.34 -4.32 -18.41
CA ALA A 229 -9.57 -4.50 -19.84
C ALA A 229 -10.17 -3.23 -20.48
N ARG A 230 -11.11 -2.59 -19.77
CA ARG A 230 -11.71 -1.31 -20.19
C ARG A 230 -10.73 -0.16 -20.06
N ILE A 231 -9.86 -0.19 -19.05
CA ILE A 231 -8.85 0.84 -18.86
C ILE A 231 -7.77 0.73 -19.93
N ALA A 232 -7.32 -0.49 -20.26
CA ALA A 232 -6.31 -0.72 -21.29
C ALA A 232 -6.78 -0.29 -22.70
N THR A 233 -8.08 -0.34 -22.99
CA THR A 233 -8.60 0.18 -24.27
C THR A 233 -8.60 1.70 -24.34
N VAL A 234 -8.72 2.39 -23.19
CA VAL A 234 -8.69 3.85 -23.07
C VAL A 234 -7.25 4.38 -22.98
N LEU A 235 -6.40 3.71 -22.21
CA LEU A 235 -4.99 4.06 -22.01
C LEU A 235 -4.10 3.40 -23.07
N ARG A 236 -4.04 4.01 -24.26
CA ARG A 236 -3.04 3.64 -25.29
C ARG A 236 -1.63 4.07 -24.84
N PRO A 237 -0.54 3.36 -25.23
CA PRO A 237 0.82 3.63 -24.74
C PRO A 237 1.31 5.08 -24.94
N VAL A 238 0.85 5.77 -25.98
CA VAL A 238 1.18 7.19 -26.22
C VAL A 238 0.55 8.11 -25.17
N SER A 239 -0.62 7.76 -24.63
CA SER A 239 -1.27 8.52 -23.57
C SER A 239 -0.57 8.36 -22.21
N LEU A 240 0.09 7.22 -21.95
CA LEU A 240 0.78 6.98 -20.68
C LEU A 240 2.02 7.87 -20.52
N ILE A 241 2.75 8.12 -21.61
CA ILE A 241 3.86 9.09 -21.61
C ILE A 241 3.32 10.50 -21.38
N GLY A 242 2.20 10.85 -22.04
CA GLY A 242 1.52 12.13 -21.81
C GLY A 242 1.07 12.32 -20.36
N TRP A 243 0.48 11.29 -19.75
CA TRP A 243 0.09 11.30 -18.34
C TRP A 243 1.29 11.33 -17.39
N ALA A 244 2.37 10.61 -17.68
CA ALA A 244 3.58 10.63 -16.88
C ALA A 244 4.27 12.01 -16.94
N VAL A 245 4.34 12.62 -18.12
CA VAL A 245 4.85 13.98 -18.31
C VAL A 245 3.95 14.98 -17.60
N LEU A 246 2.64 14.89 -17.77
CA LEU A 246 1.68 15.77 -17.08
C LEU A 246 1.80 15.64 -15.56
N PHE A 247 1.89 14.41 -15.05
CA PHE A 247 2.07 14.14 -13.62
C PHE A 247 3.38 14.73 -13.09
N ALA A 248 4.50 14.55 -13.81
CA ALA A 248 5.77 15.16 -13.46
C ALA A 248 5.70 16.69 -13.48
N VAL A 249 5.06 17.28 -14.50
CA VAL A 249 4.84 18.73 -14.60
C VAL A 249 3.98 19.24 -13.44
N VAL A 250 2.88 18.56 -13.11
CA VAL A 250 2.02 18.93 -11.97
C VAL A 250 2.79 18.84 -10.66
N ILE A 251 3.60 17.81 -10.43
CA ILE A 251 4.45 17.71 -9.24
C ILE A 251 5.43 18.87 -9.15
N VAL A 252 6.11 19.19 -10.25
CA VAL A 252 7.06 20.30 -10.30
C VAL A 252 6.33 21.62 -10.03
N LEU A 253 5.18 21.85 -10.66
CA LEU A 253 4.38 23.05 -10.45
C LEU A 253 3.89 23.17 -9.01
N VAL A 254 3.38 22.09 -8.41
CA VAL A 254 2.97 22.08 -6.99
C VAL A 254 4.16 22.38 -6.09
N ARG A 255 5.34 21.78 -6.33
CA ARG A 255 6.57 22.09 -5.58
C ARG A 255 6.96 23.55 -5.70
N LEU A 256 6.90 24.11 -6.91
CA LEU A 256 7.23 25.53 -7.15
C LEU A 256 6.22 26.45 -6.47
N ILE A 257 4.92 26.15 -6.54
CA ILE A 257 3.89 26.93 -5.85
C ILE A 257 4.09 26.88 -4.34
N VAL A 258 4.35 25.70 -3.77
CA VAL A 258 4.63 25.58 -2.33
C VAL A 258 5.87 26.39 -1.97
N LYS A 259 6.97 26.25 -2.74
CA LYS A 259 8.22 26.96 -2.49
C LYS A 259 8.09 28.48 -2.59
N TYR A 260 7.42 29.00 -3.61
CA TYR A 260 7.44 30.43 -3.91
C TYR A 260 6.23 31.21 -3.39
N TRP A 261 5.12 30.53 -3.07
CA TRP A 261 3.87 31.21 -2.71
C TRP A 261 3.34 30.84 -1.32
N LEU A 262 3.60 29.63 -0.83
CA LEU A 262 3.03 29.15 0.43
C LEU A 262 4.04 29.11 1.57
N ALA A 263 5.32 28.87 1.28
CA ALA A 263 6.37 28.79 2.28
C ALA A 263 7.73 29.31 1.75
N PRO A 264 7.83 30.61 1.42
CA PRO A 264 9.04 31.21 0.81
C PRO A 264 10.28 31.17 1.72
N ASP A 265 10.10 31.04 3.04
CA ASP A 265 11.17 31.13 4.04
C ASP A 265 11.68 29.77 4.57
N VAL A 266 11.28 28.63 3.98
CA VAL A 266 11.70 27.30 4.48
C VAL A 266 13.20 27.02 4.25
N ASP A 267 13.84 27.78 3.37
CA ASP A 267 15.31 27.73 3.18
C ASP A 267 16.06 28.52 4.28
N ALA A 268 15.37 29.19 5.24
CA ALA A 268 15.99 29.91 6.36
C ALA A 268 16.23 29.05 7.63
N ILE A 269 15.83 27.78 7.62
CA ILE A 269 16.25 26.83 8.66
C ILE A 269 17.60 26.26 8.22
N ASP A 270 18.66 26.86 8.76
CA ASP A 270 20.03 26.41 8.55
C ASP A 270 20.17 24.96 9.02
N ILE A 271 20.53 24.07 8.10
CA ILE A 271 20.72 22.65 8.36
C ILE A 271 21.88 22.45 9.37
N GLN A 272 22.72 23.48 9.61
CA GLN A 272 23.75 23.48 10.63
C GLN A 272 23.25 23.72 12.08
N GLU A 273 22.03 24.23 12.29
CA GLU A 273 21.49 24.37 13.66
C GLU A 273 20.83 23.09 14.21
N LEU A 274 20.70 22.05 13.38
CA LEU A 274 20.04 20.77 13.74
C LEU A 274 20.99 19.55 13.73
N LEU A 275 22.30 19.78 13.82
CA LEU A 275 23.33 18.78 14.16
C LEU A 275 24.00 19.16 15.49
#